data_AF-A0A933WRE2-F1
#
_entry.id   AF-A0A933WRE2-F1
#
_cell.length_a   1.000
_cell.length_b   1.000
_cell.length_c   1.000
_cell.angle_alpha   90.00
_cell.angle_beta   90.00
_cell.angle_gamma   90.00
#
_symmetry.space_group_name_H-M   'P 1'
#
loop_
_entity.id
_entity.type
_entity.pdbx_description
1 polymer ?
#
loop_
_entity_poly.entity_id
_entity_poly.type
_entity_poly.pdbx_seq_one_letter_code
_entity_poly.pdbx_strand_id
1 'polypeptide(L)'
;MAGAGKGFQVFETFGGTVGIFLGEQGSDGVLLHGKEGWVFHAVGSLAWDSLHQEAFRNHRVDFLEPKELKAKGLSLPDLGQYRGRPAVNWEDNFPARLPAAKVPAAVLRELGGGPRPVFVVLLEDRYETGLGDGKYLYPEAAFWERDAAERFIADRKANEKDAAKREWHEYSLKEVSLRREGDEAAAELRLESYQHFSVEDVVRLLGLL
;
A
#
# COMPACT_ATOMS: atom_id res chain seq x y z
N MET A 1 7.37 29.08 -8.78
CA MET A 1 8.08 28.58 -7.59
C MET A 1 7.37 29.17 -6.37
N ALA A 2 6.41 28.43 -5.83
CA ALA A 2 5.46 28.91 -4.82
C ALA A 2 5.74 28.22 -3.47
N GLY A 3 5.52 28.95 -2.37
CA GLY A 3 5.08 28.39 -1.08
C GLY A 3 6.02 27.60 -0.18
N ALA A 4 7.33 27.49 -0.41
CA ALA A 4 8.24 26.77 0.49
C ALA A 4 8.48 27.53 1.82
N GLY A 5 7.51 27.51 2.73
CA GLY A 5 7.73 27.80 4.14
C GLY A 5 8.72 26.77 4.68
N LYS A 6 9.88 27.21 5.18
CA LYS A 6 10.97 26.31 5.60
C LYS A 6 10.46 25.24 6.59
N GLY A 7 10.31 24.02 6.11
CA GLY A 7 10.02 22.82 6.90
C GLY A 7 8.62 22.22 6.78
N PHE A 8 7.72 22.74 5.94
CA PHE A 8 6.45 22.05 5.61
C PHE A 8 5.85 22.55 4.28
N GLN A 9 4.96 21.75 3.67
CA GLN A 9 4.20 22.11 2.47
C GLN A 9 2.72 21.82 2.70
N VAL A 10 1.85 22.81 2.50
CA VAL A 10 0.39 22.63 2.58
C VAL A 10 -0.11 22.22 1.21
N PHE A 11 -1.07 21.30 1.17
CA PHE A 11 -1.65 20.83 -0.08
C PHE A 11 -3.14 20.53 0.07
N GLU A 12 -3.82 20.43 -1.06
CA GLU A 12 -5.18 19.92 -1.18
C GLU A 12 -5.20 18.83 -2.26
N THR A 13 -5.75 17.66 -1.93
CA THR A 13 -5.96 16.59 -2.90
C THR A 13 -7.15 16.91 -3.81
N PHE A 14 -7.26 16.22 -4.94
CA PHE A 14 -8.41 16.37 -5.86
C PHE A 14 -9.75 16.03 -5.19
N GLY A 15 -9.73 15.18 -4.16
CA GLY A 15 -10.89 14.88 -3.33
C GLY A 15 -11.26 15.97 -2.33
N GLY A 16 -10.55 17.11 -2.32
CA GLY A 16 -10.76 18.23 -1.40
C GLY A 16 -10.21 17.98 0.01
N THR A 17 -9.35 16.97 0.19
CA THR A 17 -8.71 16.73 1.49
C THR A 17 -7.52 17.68 1.63
N VAL A 18 -7.54 18.49 2.68
CA VAL A 18 -6.43 19.40 2.99
C VAL A 18 -5.41 18.71 3.88
N GLY A 19 -4.13 18.81 3.52
CA GLY A 19 -3.04 18.18 4.23
C GLY A 19 -1.80 19.07 4.37
N ILE A 20 -0.87 18.61 5.20
CA ILE A 20 0.43 19.25 5.43
C ILE A 20 1.51 18.18 5.41
N PHE A 21 2.41 18.24 4.44
CA PHE A 21 3.67 17.50 4.47
C PHE A 21 4.63 18.17 5.45
N LEU A 22 5.14 17.41 6.41
CA LEU A 22 6.10 17.86 7.41
C LEU A 22 7.52 17.51 6.96
N GLY A 23 8.45 18.45 7.11
CA GLY A 23 9.81 18.28 6.57
C GLY A 23 9.85 18.47 5.06
N GLU A 24 11.02 18.23 4.46
CA GLU A 24 11.16 18.31 3.00
C GLU A 24 10.43 17.12 2.37
N GLN A 25 9.47 17.39 1.49
CA GLN A 25 8.66 16.37 0.81
C GLN A 25 7.97 15.39 1.77
N GLY A 26 7.64 15.80 3.00
CA GLY A 26 6.98 14.91 3.95
C GLY A 26 7.91 13.96 4.69
N SER A 27 9.22 14.24 4.74
CA SER A 27 10.23 13.42 5.43
C SER A 27 9.99 13.23 6.94
N ASP A 28 9.13 14.06 7.56
CA ASP A 28 8.73 13.96 8.97
C ASP A 28 7.28 13.43 9.14
N GLY A 29 6.60 13.11 8.04
CA GLY A 29 5.23 12.61 8.01
C GLY A 29 4.24 13.57 7.33
N VAL A 30 2.96 13.25 7.43
CA VAL A 30 1.87 14.05 6.86
C VAL A 30 0.74 14.23 7.87
N LEU A 31 0.17 15.43 7.91
CA LEU A 31 -1.06 15.71 8.63
C LEU A 31 -2.22 15.80 7.64
N LEU A 32 -3.32 15.13 7.93
CA LEU A 32 -4.56 15.23 7.16
C LEU A 32 -5.66 15.85 7.99
N HIS A 33 -6.38 16.80 7.42
CA HIS A 33 -7.52 17.41 8.10
C HIS A 33 -8.79 16.56 7.88
N GLY A 34 -9.24 15.90 8.94
CA GLY A 34 -10.48 15.12 8.96
C GLY A 34 -11.62 15.82 9.71
N LYS A 35 -12.71 15.08 9.95
CA LYS A 35 -13.88 15.57 10.70
C LYS A 35 -13.56 15.97 12.14
N GLU A 36 -12.58 15.30 12.76
CA GLU A 36 -12.16 15.49 14.15
C GLU A 36 -10.93 16.42 14.25
N GLY A 37 -10.50 17.04 13.15
CA GLY A 37 -9.32 17.88 13.07
C GLY A 37 -8.13 17.19 12.43
N TRP A 38 -6.92 17.65 12.76
CA TRP A 38 -5.67 17.17 12.15
C TRP A 38 -5.25 15.81 12.69
N VAL A 39 -5.06 14.85 11.79
CA VAL A 39 -4.57 13.50 12.08
C VAL A 39 -3.17 13.34 11.52
N PHE A 40 -2.23 12.88 12.35
CA PHE A 40 -0.85 12.63 11.96
C PHE A 40 -0.67 11.21 11.42
N HIS A 41 0.02 11.10 10.29
CA HIS A 41 0.45 9.87 9.66
C HIS A 41 1.98 9.87 9.54
N ALA A 42 2.60 8.89 10.19
CA ALA A 42 4.05 8.73 10.18
C ALA A 42 4.55 8.34 8.77
N VAL A 43 5.81 8.69 8.49
CA VAL A 43 6.52 8.21 7.30
C VAL A 43 6.45 6.69 7.23
N GLY A 44 6.22 6.14 6.04
CA GLY A 44 6.11 4.69 5.83
C GLY A 44 4.77 4.07 6.29
N SER A 45 3.82 4.86 6.79
CA SER A 45 2.43 4.38 6.93
C SER A 45 1.71 4.40 5.59
N LEU A 46 0.68 3.56 5.44
CA LEU A 46 -0.12 3.49 4.20
C LEU A 46 -0.70 4.84 3.75
N ALA A 47 -1.22 5.62 4.69
CA ALA A 47 -1.80 6.93 4.40
C ALA A 47 -0.73 7.93 3.94
N TRP A 48 0.44 7.91 4.59
CA TRP A 48 1.57 8.74 4.17
C TRP A 48 2.07 8.35 2.78
N ASP A 49 2.26 7.04 2.53
CA ASP A 49 2.78 6.56 1.25
C ASP A 49 1.83 6.92 0.11
N SER A 50 0.53 6.64 0.27
CA SER A 50 -0.49 6.97 -0.74
C SER A 50 -0.46 8.44 -1.15
N LEU A 51 -0.42 9.35 -0.18
CA LEU A 51 -0.36 10.80 -0.44
C LEU A 51 0.99 11.23 -1.00
N HIS A 52 2.09 10.65 -0.53
CA HIS A 52 3.41 10.96 -1.04
C HIS A 52 3.56 10.55 -2.50
N GLN A 53 2.98 9.40 -2.89
CA GLN A 53 2.90 8.98 -4.28
C GLN A 53 2.04 9.95 -5.10
N GLU A 54 0.83 10.29 -4.64
CA GLU A 54 -0.08 11.25 -5.29
C GLU A 54 0.60 12.62 -5.52
N ALA A 55 1.30 13.15 -4.51
CA ALA A 55 1.90 14.48 -4.57
C ALA A 55 3.21 14.54 -5.37
N PHE A 56 4.17 13.65 -5.11
CA PHE A 56 5.55 13.81 -5.58
C PHE A 56 5.91 12.96 -6.80
N ARG A 57 5.24 11.82 -6.98
CA ARG A 57 5.42 11.05 -8.23
C ARG A 57 4.49 11.56 -9.32
N ASN A 58 3.31 12.01 -8.92
CA ASN A 58 2.19 12.15 -9.84
C ASN A 58 1.63 13.57 -9.93
N HIS A 59 2.06 14.48 -9.04
CA HIS A 59 1.69 15.90 -9.06
C HIS A 59 0.19 16.17 -8.99
N ARG A 60 -0.57 15.32 -8.28
CA ARG A 60 -2.03 15.43 -8.12
C ARG A 60 -2.46 16.13 -6.83
N VAL A 61 -1.68 17.11 -6.40
CA VAL A 61 -2.10 17.97 -5.30
C VAL A 61 -1.90 19.42 -5.67
N ASP A 62 -2.84 20.25 -5.26
CA ASP A 62 -2.66 21.69 -5.34
C ASP A 62 -1.91 22.13 -4.09
N PHE A 63 -0.67 22.59 -4.29
CA PHE A 63 0.08 23.19 -3.19
C PHE A 63 -0.54 24.53 -2.83
N LEU A 64 -0.94 24.65 -1.57
CA LEU A 64 -1.62 25.82 -1.04
C LEU A 64 -0.62 26.74 -0.34
N GLU A 65 -0.80 28.04 -0.53
CA GLU A 65 -0.20 29.05 0.30
C GLU A 65 -0.91 29.10 1.67
N PRO A 66 -0.21 29.41 2.78
CA PRO A 66 -0.83 29.47 4.12
C PRO A 66 -2.07 30.36 4.24
N LYS A 67 -2.18 31.40 3.40
CA LYS A 67 -3.36 32.29 3.35
C LYS A 67 -4.61 31.59 2.82
N GLU A 68 -4.46 30.61 1.92
CA GLU A 68 -5.55 29.86 1.30
C GLU A 68 -6.14 28.87 2.29
N LEU A 69 -5.29 28.28 3.14
CA LEU A 69 -5.72 27.46 4.28
C LEU A 69 -6.65 28.26 5.22
N LYS A 70 -6.29 29.51 5.53
CA LYS A 70 -7.12 30.40 6.37
C LYS A 70 -8.43 30.78 5.69
N ALA A 71 -8.43 30.99 4.37
CA ALA A 71 -9.64 31.26 3.60
C ALA A 71 -10.64 30.10 3.64
N LYS A 72 -10.15 28.86 3.82
CA LYS A 72 -10.96 27.65 4.05
C LYS A 72 -11.42 27.49 5.51
N GLY A 73 -11.14 28.45 6.40
CA GLY A 73 -11.51 28.39 7.81
C GLY A 73 -10.63 27.45 8.64
N LEU A 74 -9.48 27.02 8.11
CA LEU A 74 -8.57 26.10 8.77
C LEU A 74 -7.40 26.85 9.41
N SER A 75 -6.99 26.39 10.59
CA SER A 75 -5.79 26.86 11.28
C SER A 75 -4.69 25.80 11.21
N LEU A 76 -3.45 26.24 11.00
CA LEU A 76 -2.28 25.37 11.13
C LEU A 76 -2.20 24.83 12.57
N PRO A 77 -2.00 23.52 12.76
CA PRO A 77 -1.72 22.97 14.08
C PRO A 77 -0.30 23.35 14.52
N ASP A 78 0.02 23.16 15.81
CA ASP A 78 1.40 23.28 16.27
C ASP A 78 2.24 22.16 15.64
N LEU A 79 3.02 22.50 14.61
CA LEU A 79 3.82 21.53 13.85
C LEU A 79 5.01 20.98 14.64
N GLY A 80 5.44 21.69 15.70
CA GLY A 80 6.61 21.31 16.49
C GLY A 80 6.46 19.95 17.17
N GLN A 81 5.24 19.59 17.56
CA GLN A 81 4.92 18.32 18.25
C GLN A 81 5.03 17.06 17.37
N TYR A 82 5.19 17.23 16.04
CA TYR A 82 5.22 16.13 15.08
C TYR A 82 6.61 15.87 14.50
N ARG A 83 7.57 16.76 14.71
CA ARG A 83 8.94 16.62 14.20
C ARG A 83 9.67 15.46 14.85
N GLY A 84 10.50 14.75 14.06
CA GLY A 84 11.35 13.68 14.55
C GLY A 84 10.60 12.46 15.07
N ARG A 85 9.31 12.31 14.72
CA ARG A 85 8.57 11.08 15.00
C ARG A 85 9.16 9.92 14.19
N PRO A 86 9.25 8.71 14.77
CA PRO A 86 9.86 7.59 14.08
C PRO A 86 9.04 7.22 12.84
N ALA A 87 9.75 6.89 11.75
CA ALA A 87 9.14 6.25 10.60
C ALA A 87 8.64 4.84 10.98
N VAL A 88 7.54 4.43 10.37
CA VAL A 88 7.02 3.07 10.42
C VAL A 88 7.77 2.25 9.38
N ASN A 89 8.23 1.04 9.73
CA ASN A 89 8.78 0.15 8.71
C ASN A 89 7.62 -0.32 7.83
N TRP A 90 7.82 -0.35 6.51
CA TRP A 90 6.73 -0.69 5.58
C TRP A 90 6.07 -2.04 5.92
N GLU A 91 6.88 -3.04 6.26
CA GLU A 91 6.43 -4.39 6.65
C GLU A 91 5.52 -4.39 7.89
N ASP A 92 5.61 -3.39 8.78
CA ASP A 92 4.77 -3.29 9.97
C ASP A 92 3.30 -2.97 9.61
N ASN A 93 3.03 -2.45 8.41
CA ASN A 93 1.66 -2.26 7.91
C ASN A 93 1.00 -3.59 7.50
N PHE A 94 1.78 -4.65 7.26
CA PHE A 94 1.31 -5.90 6.68
C PHE A 94 1.74 -7.09 7.54
N PRO A 95 0.82 -7.61 8.38
CA PRO A 95 1.15 -8.73 9.26
C PRO A 95 1.72 -9.92 8.48
N ALA A 96 2.88 -10.40 8.93
CA ALA A 96 3.56 -11.57 8.39
C ALA A 96 3.23 -12.88 9.13
N ARG A 97 2.36 -12.80 10.16
CA ARG A 97 1.95 -13.92 11.00
C ARG A 97 0.43 -13.99 11.10
N LEU A 98 -0.11 -15.20 11.09
CA LEU A 98 -1.55 -15.47 11.22
C LEU A 98 -1.76 -16.68 12.13
N PRO A 99 -2.65 -16.59 13.15
CA PRO A 99 -2.98 -17.74 13.99
C PRO A 99 -3.51 -18.92 13.15
N ALA A 100 -3.06 -20.13 13.43
CA ALA A 100 -3.44 -21.35 12.72
C ALA A 100 -4.96 -21.60 12.75
N ALA A 101 -5.66 -21.12 13.79
CA ALA A 101 -7.12 -21.17 13.87
C ALA A 101 -7.82 -20.39 12.73
N LYS A 102 -7.14 -19.43 12.10
CA LYS A 102 -7.61 -18.67 10.93
C LYS A 102 -7.09 -19.24 9.61
N VAL A 103 -6.26 -20.29 9.63
CA VAL A 103 -5.68 -20.90 8.43
C VAL A 103 -6.54 -22.10 8.01
N PRO A 104 -6.98 -22.19 6.75
CA PRO A 104 -7.69 -23.36 6.25
C PRO A 104 -6.91 -24.66 6.48
N ALA A 105 -7.61 -25.72 6.90
CA ALA A 105 -6.97 -27.00 7.24
C ALA A 105 -6.17 -27.62 6.08
N ALA A 106 -6.59 -27.38 4.84
CA ALA A 106 -5.85 -27.79 3.65
C ALA A 106 -4.48 -27.10 3.56
N VAL A 107 -4.43 -25.78 3.76
CA VAL A 107 -3.18 -25.00 3.78
C VAL A 107 -2.27 -25.47 4.92
N LEU A 108 -2.81 -25.69 6.13
CA LEU A 108 -2.03 -26.22 7.26
C LEU A 108 -1.41 -27.60 6.99
N ARG A 109 -2.12 -28.46 6.24
CA ARG A 109 -1.62 -29.78 5.85
C ARG A 109 -0.42 -29.66 4.91
N GLU A 110 -0.51 -28.78 3.91
CA GLU A 110 0.57 -28.52 2.96
C GLU A 110 1.83 -27.94 3.64
N LEU A 111 1.65 -27.15 4.71
CA LEU A 111 2.75 -26.56 5.49
C LEU A 111 3.38 -27.53 6.51
N GLY A 112 2.81 -28.72 6.71
CA GLY A 112 3.34 -29.73 7.65
C GLY A 112 4.73 -30.25 7.30
N GLY A 113 5.22 -30.01 6.08
CA GLY A 113 6.54 -30.44 5.59
C GLY A 113 7.68 -29.43 5.77
N GLY A 114 7.43 -28.27 6.40
CA GLY A 114 8.41 -27.19 6.54
C GLY A 114 8.09 -25.97 5.66
N PRO A 115 9.03 -25.03 5.50
CA PRO A 115 8.83 -23.86 4.64
C PRO A 115 8.59 -24.25 3.19
N ARG A 116 7.59 -23.63 2.57
CA ARG A 116 7.22 -23.86 1.16
C ARG A 116 7.10 -22.55 0.41
N PRO A 117 7.55 -22.50 -0.85
CA PRO A 117 7.32 -21.35 -1.70
C PRO A 117 5.82 -21.25 -2.04
N VAL A 118 5.33 -20.02 -2.05
CA VAL A 118 4.02 -19.62 -2.55
C VAL A 118 4.24 -18.53 -3.59
N PHE A 119 3.61 -18.68 -4.74
CA PHE A 119 3.68 -17.75 -5.85
C PHE A 119 2.41 -16.91 -5.85
N VAL A 120 2.54 -15.65 -5.39
CA VAL A 120 1.47 -14.67 -5.32
C VAL A 120 1.43 -13.89 -6.62
N VAL A 121 0.29 -13.94 -7.31
CA VAL A 121 0.01 -13.11 -8.47
C VAL A 121 -0.45 -11.75 -7.97
N LEU A 122 0.33 -10.73 -8.31
CA LEU A 122 0.03 -9.34 -7.97
C LEU A 122 -0.54 -8.64 -9.20
N LEU A 123 -1.63 -7.90 -9.00
CA LEU A 123 -2.26 -7.05 -10.00
C LEU A 123 -1.93 -5.59 -9.70
N GLU A 124 -1.47 -4.88 -10.73
CA GLU A 124 -1.40 -3.43 -10.79
C GLU A 124 -2.50 -2.93 -11.73
N ASP A 125 -3.31 -1.98 -11.28
CA ASP A 125 -4.14 -1.18 -12.18
C ASP A 125 -3.34 0.04 -12.66
N ARG A 126 -2.79 -0.06 -13.87
CA ARG A 126 -2.00 1.02 -14.48
C ARG A 126 -2.85 2.18 -14.95
N TYR A 127 -4.18 2.09 -14.94
CA TYR A 127 -5.02 3.26 -15.16
C TYR A 127 -4.84 4.23 -13.99
N GLU A 128 -4.94 3.72 -12.76
CA GLU A 128 -4.68 4.49 -11.53
C GLU A 128 -3.22 4.99 -11.52
N THR A 129 -2.25 4.12 -11.84
CA THR A 129 -0.83 4.55 -11.95
C THR A 129 -0.65 5.63 -13.02
N GLY A 130 -1.23 5.44 -14.21
CA GLY A 130 -1.08 6.32 -15.37
C GLY A 130 -1.79 7.65 -15.24
N LEU A 131 -2.87 7.70 -14.45
CA LEU A 131 -3.53 8.93 -14.05
C LEU A 131 -2.93 9.55 -12.80
N GLY A 132 -1.97 8.88 -12.16
CA GLY A 132 -1.19 9.48 -11.09
C GLY A 132 -1.71 9.24 -9.67
N ASP A 133 -2.46 8.17 -9.43
CA ASP A 133 -2.88 7.80 -8.07
C ASP A 133 -1.75 7.09 -7.29
N GLY A 134 -0.76 6.54 -8.00
CA GLY A 134 0.38 5.82 -7.42
C GLY A 134 0.50 4.43 -8.00
N LYS A 135 1.64 3.78 -7.77
CA LYS A 135 1.82 2.36 -8.10
C LYS A 135 1.40 1.55 -6.89
N TYR A 136 0.41 0.68 -7.08
CA TYR A 136 -0.08 -0.23 -6.05
C TYR A 136 -0.25 -1.63 -6.63
N LEU A 137 0.35 -2.62 -5.97
CA LEU A 137 0.25 -4.03 -6.33
C LEU A 137 -0.54 -4.76 -5.26
N TYR A 138 -1.70 -5.29 -5.66
CA TYR A 138 -2.62 -6.03 -4.80
C TYR A 138 -2.62 -7.53 -5.14
N PRO A 139 -2.83 -8.40 -4.15
CA PRO A 139 -2.79 -9.84 -4.36
C PRO A 139 -4.10 -10.31 -5.01
N GLU A 140 -4.00 -10.90 -6.20
CA GLU A 140 -5.14 -11.36 -6.99
C GLU A 140 -5.37 -12.87 -6.81
N ALA A 141 -4.28 -13.64 -6.77
CA ALA A 141 -4.30 -15.10 -6.60
C ALA A 141 -2.99 -15.60 -5.95
N ALA A 142 -3.01 -16.79 -5.39
CA ALA A 142 -1.83 -17.44 -4.82
C ALA A 142 -1.80 -18.93 -5.16
N PHE A 143 -0.61 -19.45 -5.45
CA PHE A 143 -0.41 -20.83 -5.90
C PHE A 143 0.80 -21.46 -5.22
N TRP A 144 0.72 -22.77 -4.97
CA TRP A 144 1.87 -23.56 -4.53
C TRP A 144 2.89 -23.79 -5.65
N GLU A 145 2.43 -23.81 -6.91
CA GLU A 145 3.24 -24.11 -8.08
C GLU A 145 3.37 -22.89 -9.00
N ARG A 146 4.60 -22.58 -9.42
CA ARG A 146 4.89 -21.43 -10.30
C ARG A 146 4.12 -21.54 -11.62
N ASP A 147 4.16 -22.70 -12.26
CA ASP A 147 3.52 -22.92 -13.56
C ASP A 147 2.00 -22.70 -13.48
N ALA A 148 1.37 -22.98 -12.33
CA ALA A 148 -0.05 -22.72 -12.13
C ALA A 148 -0.33 -21.21 -12.09
N ALA A 149 0.52 -20.45 -11.41
CA ALA A 149 0.41 -18.99 -11.34
C ALA A 149 0.64 -18.34 -12.71
N GLU A 150 1.64 -18.81 -13.47
CA GLU A 150 1.92 -18.31 -14.81
C GLU A 150 0.78 -18.63 -15.80
N ARG A 151 0.20 -19.83 -15.73
CA ARG A 151 -1.01 -20.17 -16.49
C ARG A 151 -2.18 -19.27 -16.12
N PHE A 152 -2.40 -19.02 -14.83
CA PHE A 152 -3.43 -18.08 -14.38
C PHE A 152 -3.24 -16.70 -14.99
N ILE A 153 -2.01 -16.16 -14.99
CA ILE A 153 -1.71 -14.86 -15.60
C ILE A 153 -2.00 -14.89 -17.11
N ALA A 154 -1.56 -15.93 -17.82
CA ALA A 154 -1.80 -16.08 -19.25
C ALA A 154 -3.30 -16.16 -19.57
N ASP A 155 -4.05 -16.95 -18.81
CA ASP A 155 -5.50 -17.11 -18.97
C ASP A 155 -6.26 -15.81 -18.69
N ARG A 156 -5.86 -15.06 -17.63
CA ARG A 156 -6.43 -13.74 -17.33
C ARG A 156 -6.22 -12.78 -18.50
N LYS A 157 -4.99 -12.69 -19.02
CA LYS A 157 -4.67 -11.80 -20.15
C LYS A 157 -5.39 -12.20 -21.44
N ALA A 158 -5.53 -13.50 -21.71
CA ALA A 158 -6.17 -14.01 -22.91
C ALA A 158 -7.71 -13.85 -22.89
N ASN A 159 -8.33 -13.98 -21.72
CA ASN A 159 -9.79 -13.99 -21.58
C ASN A 159 -10.40 -12.70 -21.06
N GLU A 160 -9.60 -11.65 -20.79
CA GLU A 160 -10.11 -10.34 -20.38
C GLU A 160 -10.94 -9.72 -21.50
N LYS A 161 -12.25 -9.62 -21.30
CA LYS A 161 -13.20 -9.11 -22.30
C LYS A 161 -13.28 -7.59 -22.29
N ASP A 162 -12.90 -6.97 -21.18
CA ASP A 162 -12.86 -5.52 -21.03
C ASP A 162 -11.57 -4.97 -21.66
N ALA A 163 -11.73 -4.15 -22.71
CA ALA A 163 -10.60 -3.57 -23.42
C ALA A 163 -9.76 -2.64 -22.54
N ALA A 164 -10.39 -1.90 -21.63
CA ALA A 164 -9.70 -1.01 -20.71
C ALA A 164 -8.86 -1.83 -19.72
N LYS A 165 -9.44 -2.87 -19.12
CA LYS A 165 -8.68 -3.75 -18.21
C LYS A 165 -7.51 -4.43 -18.91
N ARG A 166 -7.67 -4.83 -20.18
CA ARG A 166 -6.58 -5.44 -20.94
C ARG A 166 -5.40 -4.51 -21.19
N GLU A 167 -5.68 -3.22 -21.36
CA GLU A 167 -4.65 -2.19 -21.56
C GLU A 167 -3.97 -1.82 -20.24
N TRP A 168 -4.75 -1.70 -19.17
CA TRP A 168 -4.30 -1.10 -17.93
C TRP A 168 -3.91 -2.11 -16.84
N HIS A 169 -4.44 -3.33 -16.83
CA HIS A 169 -4.06 -4.32 -15.82
C HIS A 169 -2.74 -4.99 -16.15
N GLU A 170 -1.76 -4.85 -15.26
CA GLU A 170 -0.48 -5.55 -15.33
C GLU A 170 -0.35 -6.56 -14.20
N TYR A 171 0.07 -7.77 -14.56
CA TYR A 171 0.25 -8.86 -13.60
C TYR A 171 1.74 -9.15 -13.42
N SER A 172 2.15 -9.32 -12.17
CA SER A 172 3.50 -9.74 -11.79
C SER A 172 3.43 -10.91 -10.81
N LEU A 173 4.56 -11.59 -10.60
CA LEU A 173 4.65 -12.74 -9.71
C LEU A 173 5.64 -12.45 -8.58
N LYS A 174 5.22 -12.68 -7.35
CA LYS A 174 6.03 -12.55 -6.14
C LYS A 174 6.10 -13.91 -5.44
N GLU A 175 7.32 -14.38 -5.22
CA GLU A 175 7.57 -15.58 -4.42
C GLU A 175 7.66 -15.19 -2.94
N VAL A 176 6.94 -15.95 -2.11
CA VAL A 176 6.88 -15.79 -0.65
C VAL A 176 7.16 -17.15 -0.02
N SER A 177 7.98 -17.19 1.02
CA SER A 177 8.19 -18.42 1.80
C SER A 177 7.17 -18.47 2.93
N LEU A 178 6.23 -19.44 2.86
CA LEU A 178 5.22 -19.67 3.87
C LEU A 178 5.59 -20.91 4.68
N ARG A 179 5.49 -20.82 6.01
CA ARG A 179 5.79 -21.93 6.91
C ARG A 179 4.84 -21.96 8.09
N ARG A 180 4.70 -23.13 8.69
CA ARG A 180 4.05 -23.27 9.99
C ARG A 180 5.09 -23.07 11.10
N GLU A 181 4.83 -22.15 12.03
CA GLU A 181 5.62 -21.93 13.24
C GLU A 181 4.71 -22.16 14.45
N GLY A 182 4.80 -23.33 15.10
CA GLY A 182 3.93 -23.66 16.22
C GLY A 182 2.44 -23.65 15.85
N ASP A 183 1.69 -22.74 16.45
CA ASP A 183 0.27 -22.49 16.21
C ASP A 183 0.01 -21.29 15.28
N GLU A 184 1.00 -20.87 14.49
CA GLU A 184 0.88 -19.80 13.50
C GLU A 184 1.29 -20.26 12.10
N ALA A 185 0.75 -19.60 11.08
CA ALA A 185 1.37 -19.51 9.76
C ALA A 185 2.20 -18.22 9.71
N ALA A 186 3.47 -18.34 9.31
CA ALA A 186 4.41 -17.24 9.18
C ALA A 186 4.92 -17.15 7.74
N ALA A 187 5.07 -15.94 7.22
CA ALA A 187 5.56 -15.68 5.87
C ALA A 187 6.77 -14.74 5.87
N GLU A 188 7.76 -15.03 5.03
CA GLU A 188 8.80 -14.06 4.66
C GLU A 188 8.31 -13.24 3.45
N LEU A 189 7.61 -12.13 3.71
CA LEU A 189 6.97 -11.33 2.66
C LEU A 189 8.00 -10.52 1.84
N ARG A 190 8.95 -9.85 2.52
CA ARG A 190 9.95 -8.94 1.92
C ARG A 190 9.30 -7.98 0.93
N LEU A 191 8.45 -7.10 1.45
CA LEU A 191 7.58 -6.24 0.66
C LEU A 191 8.34 -5.00 0.17
N GLU A 192 8.15 -4.68 -1.10
CA GLU A 192 8.45 -3.34 -1.60
C GLU A 192 7.33 -2.37 -1.20
N SER A 193 7.63 -1.06 -1.14
CA SER A 193 6.70 -0.03 -0.64
C SER A 193 5.39 0.13 -1.44
N TYR A 194 5.27 -0.57 -2.57
CA TYR A 194 4.09 -0.59 -3.43
C TYR A 194 3.40 -1.96 -3.46
N GLN A 195 3.83 -2.93 -2.64
CA GLN A 195 3.20 -4.24 -2.51
C GLN A 195 2.31 -4.27 -1.26
N HIS A 196 1.01 -4.45 -1.47
CA HIS A 196 -0.01 -4.22 -0.44
C HIS A 196 -0.71 -5.54 -0.08
N PHE A 197 -0.03 -6.43 0.63
CA PHE A 197 -0.61 -7.69 1.07
C PHE A 197 0.03 -8.25 2.33
N SER A 198 -0.76 -8.97 3.11
CA SER A 198 -0.37 -9.66 4.33
C SER A 198 -0.28 -11.18 4.14
N VAL A 199 0.18 -11.91 5.16
CA VAL A 199 0.08 -13.38 5.15
C VAL A 199 -1.37 -13.86 5.14
N GLU A 200 -2.30 -13.07 5.70
CA GLU A 200 -3.73 -13.39 5.69
C GLU A 200 -4.29 -13.42 4.26
N ASP A 201 -3.88 -12.46 3.42
CA ASP A 201 -4.24 -12.44 2.00
C ASP A 201 -3.70 -13.66 1.27
N VAL A 202 -2.43 -14.01 1.49
CA VAL A 202 -1.81 -15.20 0.88
C VAL A 202 -2.57 -16.47 1.25
N VAL A 203 -2.82 -16.66 2.55
CA VAL A 203 -3.54 -17.85 3.07
C VAL A 203 -4.98 -17.90 2.56
N ARG A 204 -5.68 -16.76 2.55
CA ARG A 204 -7.05 -16.65 2.01
C ARG A 204 -7.08 -17.06 0.54
N LEU A 205 -6.17 -16.55 -0.28
CA LEU A 205 -6.11 -16.84 -1.71
C LEU A 205 -5.76 -18.31 -1.99
N LEU A 206 -4.89 -18.92 -1.19
CA LEU A 206 -4.61 -20.36 -1.27
C LEU A 206 -5.81 -21.23 -0.88
N GLY A 207 -6.68 -20.74 0.02
CA GLY A 207 -7.87 -21.44 0.48
C GLY A 207 -9.11 -21.29 -0.40
N LEU A 208 -9.05 -20.45 -1.45
CA LEU A 208 -10.13 -20.29 -2.45
C LEU A 208 -10.01 -21.29 -3.62
N LEU A 209 -8.98 -22.15 -3.59
CA LEU A 209 -8.83 -23.33 -4.45
C LEU A 209 -9.56 -24.54 -3.87
#